data_AF-A0A842L8Y1-F1
#
_entry.id   AF-A0A842L8Y1-F1
#
_cell.length_a   1.000
_cell.length_b   1.000
_cell.length_c   1.000
_cell.angle_alpha   90.00
_cell.angle_beta   90.00
_cell.angle_gamma   90.00
#
_symmetry.space_group_name_H-M   'P 1'
#
loop_
_entity.id
_entity.type
_entity.pdbx_description
1 polymer ?
#
loop_
_entity_poly.entity_id
_entity_poly.type
_entity_poly.pdbx_seq_one_letter_code
_entity_poly.pdbx_strand_id
1 'polypeptide(L)'
;ATVIADRGLDTFPFILLAIITIVSMILYFDLPFIWVISLIVAVILIIVIFILALYVSVDDGAGEKFANWILNTLKFFYKRGYEKWSLRIKNAIMEFQDSMRVMLKEKRVFIYGIPLSFLLWLLEILRVYFIFYAFGANITIIVIAEVFIVATLIGMIPLLPGGLGAIEGAMIILYSTAGISPSISAAVTVVERLISFWMTSILGVACLPYFGAPVVKKLSEKL
;
A
#
# COMPACT_ATOMS: atom_id res chain seq x y z
N ALA A 1 -14.22 2.60 -8.56
CA ALA A 1 -14.28 3.82 -7.74
C ALA A 1 -13.94 3.54 -6.27
N THR A 2 -14.70 2.71 -5.53
CA THR A 2 -14.54 2.55 -4.06
C THR A 2 -13.17 2.06 -3.61
N VAL A 3 -12.59 1.04 -4.26
CA VAL A 3 -11.26 0.51 -3.88
C VAL A 3 -10.14 1.53 -4.11
N ILE A 4 -10.24 2.33 -5.16
CA ILE A 4 -9.24 3.36 -5.47
C ILE A 4 -9.33 4.49 -4.43
N ALA A 5 -10.55 4.87 -4.05
CA ALA A 5 -10.79 5.87 -3.03
C ALA A 5 -10.24 5.44 -1.66
N ASP A 6 -10.52 4.21 -1.27
CA ASP A 6 -10.01 3.56 -0.06
C ASP A 6 -8.47 3.61 -0.02
N ARG A 7 -7.82 3.13 -1.09
CA ARG A 7 -6.35 3.16 -1.19
C ARG A 7 -5.76 4.56 -1.22
N GLY A 8 -6.44 5.51 -1.84
CA GLY A 8 -6.03 6.92 -1.82
C GLY A 8 -6.10 7.51 -0.41
N LEU A 9 -7.11 7.17 0.38
CA LEU A 9 -7.24 7.65 1.76
C LEU A 9 -6.19 7.02 2.68
N ASP A 10 -5.83 5.75 2.46
CA ASP A 10 -4.80 5.05 3.24
C ASP A 10 -3.38 5.60 3.05
N THR A 11 -3.10 6.26 1.92
CA THR A 11 -1.78 6.88 1.70
C THR A 11 -1.48 8.02 2.67
N PHE A 12 -2.50 8.74 3.16
CA PHE A 12 -2.30 9.82 4.13
C PHE A 12 -1.75 9.33 5.48
N PRO A 13 -2.42 8.40 6.21
CA PRO A 13 -1.87 7.84 7.43
C PRO A 13 -0.55 7.12 7.19
N PHE A 14 -0.39 6.42 6.07
CA PHE A 14 0.88 5.76 5.74
C PHE A 14 2.05 6.75 5.64
N ILE A 15 1.89 7.85 4.88
CA ILE A 15 2.94 8.86 4.74
C ILE A 15 3.22 9.53 6.10
N LEU A 16 2.19 9.84 6.89
CA LEU A 16 2.39 10.43 8.21
C LEU A 16 3.17 9.48 9.13
N LEU A 17 2.78 8.21 9.18
CA LEU A 17 3.46 7.19 9.98
C LEU A 17 4.89 6.96 9.49
N ALA A 18 5.14 6.96 8.17
CA ALA A 18 6.48 6.88 7.60
C ALA A 18 7.38 8.05 8.02
N ILE A 19 6.85 9.28 8.01
CA ILE A 19 7.58 10.44 8.49
C ILE A 19 7.89 10.29 9.99
N ILE A 20 6.89 9.92 10.81
CA ILE A 20 7.07 9.72 12.25
C ILE A 20 8.13 8.65 12.53
N THR A 21 8.03 7.49 11.88
CA THR A 21 8.98 6.38 12.00
C THR A 21 10.40 6.79 11.63
N ILE A 22 10.57 7.59 10.59
CA ILE A 22 11.92 7.99 10.16
C ILE A 22 12.49 9.06 11.09
N VAL A 23 11.67 9.99 11.56
CA VAL A 23 12.08 10.97 12.57
C VAL A 23 12.44 10.25 13.89
N SER A 24 11.64 9.29 14.36
CA SER A 24 11.96 8.52 15.56
C SER A 24 13.24 7.70 15.37
N MET A 25 13.42 7.04 14.23
CA MET A 25 14.65 6.30 13.92
C MET A 25 15.89 7.20 13.98
N ILE A 26 15.81 8.42 13.45
CA ILE A 26 16.93 9.38 13.47
C ILE A 26 17.23 9.88 14.89
N LEU A 27 16.20 10.06 15.73
CA LEU A 27 16.35 10.61 17.08
C LEU A 27 16.78 9.59 18.12
N TYR A 28 16.36 8.32 17.98
CA TYR A 28 16.54 7.29 19.01
C TYR A 28 17.61 6.25 18.68
N PHE A 29 17.98 6.09 17.40
CA PHE A 29 19.02 5.13 17.00
C PHE A 29 20.26 5.86 16.50
N ASP A 30 21.44 5.41 16.95
CA ASP A 30 22.74 5.83 16.44
C ASP A 30 22.97 5.23 15.04
N LEU A 31 22.21 5.73 14.06
CA LEU A 31 22.31 5.27 12.69
C LEU A 31 23.53 5.90 12.00
N PRO A 32 24.32 5.11 11.24
CA PRO A 32 25.36 5.67 10.39
C PRO A 32 24.77 6.69 9.42
N PHE A 33 25.51 7.77 9.15
CA PHE A 33 25.09 8.89 8.32
C PHE A 33 24.50 8.46 6.96
N ILE A 34 25.05 7.41 6.34
CA ILE A 34 24.57 6.87 5.06
C ILE A 34 23.14 6.32 5.14
N TRP A 35 22.78 5.64 6.23
CA TRP A 35 21.43 5.08 6.42
C TRP A 35 20.40 6.18 6.65
N VAL A 36 20.77 7.20 7.43
CA VAL A 36 19.93 8.39 7.62
C VAL A 36 19.64 9.08 6.30
N ILE A 37 20.66 9.33 5.46
CA ILE A 37 20.46 9.92 4.13
C ILE A 37 19.55 9.04 3.28
N SER A 38 19.76 7.73 3.28
CA SER A 38 18.95 6.81 2.47
C SER A 38 17.46 6.84 2.86
N LEU A 39 17.15 6.92 4.15
CA LEU A 39 15.77 7.03 4.66
C LEU A 39 15.13 8.36 4.26
N ILE A 40 15.85 9.47 4.40
CA ILE A 40 15.36 10.79 3.99
C ILE A 40 15.07 10.82 2.48
N VAL A 41 15.99 10.30 1.66
CA VAL A 41 15.81 10.21 0.20
C VAL A 41 14.60 9.33 -0.14
N ALA A 42 14.41 8.20 0.54
CA ALA A 42 13.25 7.33 0.33
C ALA A 42 11.92 8.05 0.62
N VAL A 43 11.83 8.82 1.72
CA VAL A 43 10.62 9.61 2.04
C VAL A 43 10.36 10.67 1.00
N ILE A 44 11.39 11.43 0.61
CA ILE A 44 11.26 12.47 -0.42
C ILE A 44 10.75 11.82 -1.71
N LEU A 45 11.32 10.68 -2.10
CA LEU A 45 10.91 9.95 -3.29
C LEU A 45 9.45 9.47 -3.20
N ILE A 46 9.00 8.96 -2.04
CA ILE A 46 7.60 8.56 -1.83
C ILE A 46 6.66 9.76 -1.93
N ILE A 47 7.01 10.89 -1.30
CA ILE A 47 6.22 12.13 -1.35
C ILE A 47 6.15 12.65 -2.79
N VAL A 48 7.27 12.66 -3.52
CA VAL A 48 7.33 13.08 -4.92
C VAL A 48 6.47 12.15 -5.79
N ILE A 49 6.59 10.84 -5.64
CA ILE A 49 5.76 9.87 -6.37
C ILE A 49 4.29 10.09 -6.05
N PHE A 50 3.94 10.33 -4.79
CA PHE A 50 2.57 10.60 -4.37
C PHE A 50 2.01 11.88 -4.99
N ILE A 51 2.78 12.98 -4.98
CA ILE A 51 2.39 14.25 -5.61
C ILE A 51 2.24 14.07 -7.13
N LEU A 52 3.16 13.38 -7.78
CA LEU A 52 3.06 13.07 -9.21
C LEU A 52 1.85 12.21 -9.52
N ALA A 53 1.55 11.20 -8.68
CA ALA A 53 0.37 10.37 -8.83
C ALA A 53 -0.92 11.20 -8.68
N LEU A 54 -1.01 12.10 -7.70
CA LEU A 54 -2.15 13.02 -7.56
C LEU A 54 -2.25 13.97 -8.76
N TYR A 55 -1.12 14.52 -9.23
CA TYR A 55 -1.09 15.40 -10.39
C TYR A 55 -1.60 14.70 -11.65
N VAL A 56 -1.09 13.50 -11.94
CA VAL A 56 -1.56 12.64 -13.05
C VAL A 56 -3.02 12.25 -12.87
N SER A 57 -3.49 12.03 -11.64
CA SER A 57 -4.88 11.65 -11.36
C SER A 57 -5.87 12.81 -11.58
N VAL A 58 -5.42 14.06 -11.44
CA VAL A 58 -6.29 15.25 -11.47
C VAL A 58 -6.20 16.01 -12.79
N ASP A 59 -5.03 16.09 -13.41
CA ASP A 59 -4.81 16.86 -14.65
C ASP A 59 -4.91 15.97 -15.90
N ASP A 60 -5.82 16.30 -16.82
CA ASP A 60 -6.06 15.50 -18.03
C ASP A 60 -4.81 15.46 -18.92
N GLY A 61 -4.09 16.58 -19.01
CA GLY A 61 -2.85 16.66 -19.80
C GLY A 61 -1.73 15.79 -19.24
N ALA A 62 -1.56 15.76 -17.93
CA ALA A 62 -0.62 14.88 -17.24
C ALA A 62 -1.02 13.41 -17.39
N GLY A 63 -2.32 13.09 -17.26
CA GLY A 63 -2.88 11.76 -17.53
C GLY A 63 -2.55 11.26 -18.92
N GLU A 64 -2.75 12.09 -19.94
CA GLU A 64 -2.47 11.69 -21.33
C GLU A 64 -0.97 11.50 -21.58
N LYS A 65 -0.11 12.37 -21.02
CA LYS A 65 1.36 12.20 -21.08
C LYS A 65 1.79 10.88 -20.43
N PHE A 66 1.22 10.56 -19.27
CA PHE A 66 1.50 9.31 -18.56
C PHE A 66 1.02 8.09 -19.36
N ALA A 67 -0.18 8.15 -19.94
CA ALA A 67 -0.71 7.10 -20.82
C ALA A 67 0.23 6.87 -22.01
N ASN A 68 0.66 7.93 -22.67
CA ASN A 68 1.58 7.83 -23.82
C ASN A 68 2.98 7.32 -23.40
N TRP A 69 3.47 7.69 -22.22
CA TRP A 69 4.71 7.14 -21.66
C TRP A 69 4.61 5.64 -21.41
N ILE A 70 3.52 5.16 -20.77
CA ILE A 70 3.25 3.72 -20.58
C ILE A 70 3.22 3.02 -21.94
N LEU A 71 2.47 3.57 -22.90
CA LEU A 71 2.35 2.98 -24.23
C LEU A 71 3.70 2.88 -24.93
N ASN A 72 4.52 3.92 -24.85
CA ASN A 72 5.87 3.91 -25.43
C ASN A 72 6.77 2.86 -24.78
N THR A 73 6.71 2.70 -23.45
CA THR A 73 7.47 1.68 -22.72
C THR A 73 6.99 0.27 -23.07
N LEU A 74 5.68 0.08 -23.25
CA LEU A 74 5.06 -1.21 -23.58
C LEU A 74 5.05 -1.52 -25.09
N LYS A 75 5.47 -0.60 -25.97
CA LYS A 75 5.58 -0.84 -27.43
C LYS A 75 6.42 -2.08 -27.76
N PHE A 76 7.38 -2.42 -26.90
CA PHE A 76 8.22 -3.60 -27.08
C PHE A 76 7.41 -4.91 -26.99
N PHE A 77 6.40 -4.97 -26.12
CA PHE A 77 5.61 -6.18 -25.86
C PHE A 77 4.38 -6.33 -26.79
N TYR A 78 3.86 -5.24 -27.36
CA TYR A 78 2.56 -5.24 -28.05
C TYR A 78 2.62 -4.83 -29.54
N LYS A 79 3.56 -5.38 -30.32
CA LYS A 79 3.61 -5.15 -31.79
C LYS A 79 2.34 -5.60 -32.54
N ARG A 80 1.56 -6.55 -31.98
CA ARG A 80 0.28 -7.04 -32.54
C ARG A 80 -0.87 -6.51 -31.67
N GLY A 81 -1.77 -5.70 -32.22
CA GLY A 81 -2.94 -5.16 -31.51
C GLY A 81 -2.70 -3.85 -30.75
N TYR A 82 -1.67 -3.08 -31.11
CA TYR A 82 -1.31 -1.80 -30.48
C TYR A 82 -2.50 -0.83 -30.34
N GLU A 83 -3.30 -0.63 -31.39
CA GLU A 83 -4.47 0.27 -31.32
C GLU A 83 -5.49 -0.13 -30.25
N LYS A 84 -5.77 -1.44 -30.13
CA LYS A 84 -6.73 -1.95 -29.14
C LYS A 84 -6.22 -1.73 -27.72
N TRP A 85 -4.93 -1.97 -27.47
CA TRP A 85 -4.33 -1.75 -26.16
C TRP A 85 -4.16 -0.27 -25.83
N SER A 86 -3.84 0.57 -26.83
CA SER A 86 -3.75 2.02 -26.62
C SER A 86 -5.08 2.64 -26.23
N LEU A 87 -6.17 2.24 -26.87
CA LEU A 87 -7.52 2.68 -26.52
C LEU A 87 -7.90 2.20 -25.11
N ARG A 88 -7.63 0.94 -24.77
CA ARG A 88 -7.93 0.40 -23.43
C ARG A 88 -7.17 1.11 -22.31
N ILE A 89 -5.87 1.35 -22.48
CA ILE A 89 -5.04 2.02 -21.47
C ILE A 89 -5.47 3.48 -21.31
N LYS A 90 -5.69 4.21 -22.42
CA LYS A 90 -6.18 5.59 -22.37
C LYS A 90 -7.54 5.68 -21.70
N ASN A 91 -8.50 4.84 -22.09
CA ASN A 91 -9.84 4.83 -21.48
C ASN A 91 -9.78 4.46 -20.00
N ALA A 92 -8.96 3.48 -19.61
CA ALA A 92 -8.80 3.12 -18.20
C ALA A 92 -8.22 4.27 -17.36
N ILE A 93 -7.24 5.02 -17.90
CA ILE A 93 -6.66 6.19 -17.23
C ILE A 93 -7.70 7.32 -17.14
N MET A 94 -8.43 7.61 -18.20
CA MET A 94 -9.49 8.64 -18.19
C MET A 94 -10.61 8.30 -17.20
N GLU A 95 -11.13 7.06 -17.23
CA GLU A 95 -12.15 6.59 -16.27
C GLU A 95 -11.64 6.65 -14.82
N PHE A 96 -10.35 6.39 -14.62
CA PHE A 96 -9.69 6.54 -13.33
C PHE A 96 -9.62 8.00 -12.89
N GLN A 97 -9.19 8.90 -13.77
CA GLN A 97 -9.12 10.35 -13.50
C GLN A 97 -10.50 10.94 -13.19
N ASP A 98 -11.53 10.56 -13.94
CA ASP A 98 -12.92 10.98 -13.70
C ASP A 98 -13.41 10.52 -12.33
N SER A 99 -13.16 9.26 -11.98
CA SER A 99 -13.50 8.70 -10.66
C SER A 99 -12.77 9.45 -9.53
N MET A 100 -11.48 9.74 -9.71
CA MET A 100 -10.66 10.47 -8.74
C MET A 100 -11.13 11.91 -8.57
N ARG A 101 -11.48 12.60 -9.65
CA ARG A 101 -12.01 13.97 -9.60
C ARG A 101 -13.34 14.06 -8.87
N VAL A 102 -14.25 13.10 -9.10
CA VAL A 102 -15.54 13.05 -8.38
C VAL A 102 -15.29 12.85 -6.88
N MET A 103 -14.40 11.93 -6.53
CA MET A 103 -14.02 11.70 -5.13
C MET A 103 -13.40 12.94 -4.49
N LEU A 104 -12.42 13.57 -5.15
CA LEU A 104 -11.71 14.75 -4.67
C LEU A 104 -12.63 15.96 -4.44
N LYS A 105 -13.73 16.05 -5.19
CA LYS A 105 -14.74 17.11 -5.02
C LYS A 105 -15.68 16.87 -3.82
N GLU A 106 -15.87 15.61 -3.41
CA GLU A 106 -16.76 15.27 -2.29
C GLU A 106 -16.04 15.40 -0.94
N LYS A 107 -16.23 16.54 -0.29
CA LYS A 107 -15.60 16.85 1.01
C LYS A 107 -15.94 15.82 2.10
N ARG A 108 -17.11 15.19 2.06
CA ARG A 108 -17.52 14.17 3.05
C ARG A 108 -16.59 12.95 3.02
N VAL A 109 -16.11 12.57 1.84
CA VAL A 109 -15.18 11.43 1.71
C VAL A 109 -13.90 11.69 2.49
N PHE A 110 -13.35 12.92 2.44
CA PHE A 110 -12.15 13.25 3.20
C PHE A 110 -12.42 13.39 4.70
N ILE A 111 -13.53 14.05 5.07
CA ILE A 111 -13.87 14.30 6.48
C ILE A 111 -14.11 13.00 7.24
N TYR A 112 -14.77 12.02 6.63
CA TYR A 112 -15.03 10.72 7.28
C TYR A 112 -13.95 9.67 6.97
N GLY A 113 -13.43 9.67 5.75
CA GLY A 113 -12.48 8.66 5.29
C GLY A 113 -11.11 8.79 5.91
N ILE A 114 -10.57 10.01 6.06
CA ILE A 114 -9.24 10.19 6.67
C ILE A 114 -9.21 9.69 8.12
N PRO A 115 -10.13 10.13 9.03
CA PRO A 115 -10.14 9.62 10.40
C PRO A 115 -10.37 8.11 10.47
N LEU A 116 -11.21 7.56 9.59
CA LEU A 116 -11.44 6.12 9.52
C LEU A 116 -10.17 5.37 9.10
N SER A 117 -9.44 5.84 8.09
CA SER A 117 -8.15 5.25 7.72
C SER A 117 -7.14 5.33 8.88
N PHE A 118 -7.03 6.46 9.58
CA PHE A 118 -6.20 6.55 10.79
C PHE A 118 -6.59 5.53 11.86
N LEU A 119 -7.88 5.34 12.10
CA LEU A 119 -8.38 4.34 13.02
C LEU A 119 -8.01 2.92 12.56
N LEU A 120 -8.16 2.61 11.28
CA LEU A 120 -7.77 1.31 10.72
C LEU A 120 -6.29 1.04 10.94
N TRP A 121 -5.41 1.99 10.61
CA TRP A 121 -3.96 1.86 10.82
C TRP A 121 -3.61 1.67 12.31
N LEU A 122 -4.28 2.38 13.22
CA LEU A 122 -4.12 2.17 14.65
C LEU A 122 -4.55 0.77 15.07
N LEU A 123 -5.68 0.27 14.56
CA LEU A 123 -6.16 -1.08 14.82
C LEU A 123 -5.20 -2.15 14.26
N GLU A 124 -4.51 -1.88 13.14
CA GLU A 124 -3.49 -2.77 12.62
C GLU A 124 -2.29 -2.90 13.58
N ILE A 125 -1.80 -1.77 14.10
CA ILE A 125 -0.71 -1.77 15.09
C ILE A 125 -1.15 -2.47 16.37
N LEU A 126 -2.36 -2.19 16.85
CA LEU A 126 -2.93 -2.83 18.04
C LEU A 126 -3.12 -4.34 17.86
N ARG A 127 -3.54 -4.78 16.67
CA ARG A 127 -3.63 -6.21 16.33
C ARG A 127 -2.28 -6.90 16.56
N VAL A 128 -1.20 -6.33 16.03
CA VAL A 128 0.15 -6.90 16.21
C VAL A 128 0.57 -6.88 17.68
N TYR A 129 0.26 -5.81 18.40
CA TYR A 129 0.51 -5.71 19.84
C TYR A 129 -0.16 -6.84 20.63
N PHE A 130 -1.43 -7.13 20.36
CA PHE A 130 -2.13 -8.23 21.03
C PHE A 130 -1.58 -9.60 20.67
N ILE A 131 -1.06 -9.78 19.45
CA ILE A 131 -0.38 -11.03 19.07
C ILE A 131 0.90 -11.20 19.91
N PHE A 132 1.74 -10.17 20.02
CA PHE A 132 2.92 -10.22 20.91
C PHE A 132 2.55 -10.52 22.36
N TYR A 133 1.51 -9.85 22.86
CA TYR A 133 0.99 -10.09 24.21
C TYR A 133 0.55 -11.54 24.43
N ALA A 134 -0.11 -12.16 23.44
CA ALA A 134 -0.52 -13.56 23.50
C ALA A 134 0.66 -14.54 23.54
N PHE A 135 1.80 -14.19 22.93
CA PHE A 135 3.05 -14.95 23.02
C PHE A 135 3.88 -14.62 24.26
N GLY A 136 3.39 -13.76 25.16
CA GLY A 136 4.09 -13.37 26.40
C GLY A 136 5.32 -12.50 26.17
N ALA A 137 5.44 -11.87 25.01
CA ALA A 137 6.56 -11.00 24.66
C ALA A 137 6.19 -9.53 24.85
N ASN A 138 7.05 -8.79 25.57
CA ASN A 138 6.89 -7.36 25.75
C ASN A 138 7.64 -6.61 24.68
N ILE A 139 6.92 -5.83 23.88
CA ILE A 139 7.47 -4.93 22.87
C ILE A 139 6.68 -3.63 22.93
N THR A 140 7.36 -2.50 22.69
CA THR A 140 6.67 -1.20 22.71
C THR A 140 5.85 -1.02 21.44
N ILE A 141 4.72 -0.32 21.56
CA ILE A 141 3.84 0.01 20.41
C ILE A 141 4.62 0.80 19.35
N ILE A 142 5.60 1.61 19.76
CA ILE A 142 6.46 2.39 18.87
C ILE A 142 7.26 1.44 17.97
N VAL A 143 7.94 0.43 18.53
CA VAL A 143 8.71 -0.53 17.73
C VAL A 143 7.79 -1.30 16.79
N ILE A 144 6.59 -1.71 17.22
CA ILE A 144 5.62 -2.36 16.33
C ILE A 144 5.28 -1.47 15.13
N ALA A 145 4.95 -0.20 15.39
CA ALA A 145 4.60 0.74 14.34
C ALA A 145 5.78 0.94 13.36
N GLU A 146 7.00 1.10 13.87
CA GLU A 146 8.21 1.27 13.05
C GLU A 146 8.46 0.04 12.18
N VAL A 147 8.46 -1.16 12.76
CA VAL A 147 8.66 -2.41 12.01
C VAL A 147 7.57 -2.60 10.95
N PHE A 148 6.32 -2.32 11.29
CA PHE A 148 5.20 -2.46 10.35
C PHE A 148 5.35 -1.54 9.14
N ILE A 149 5.72 -0.28 9.36
CA ILE A 149 5.91 0.70 8.29
C ILE A 149 7.12 0.33 7.42
N VAL A 150 8.26 -0.02 8.03
CA VAL A 150 9.45 -0.44 7.27
C VAL A 150 9.19 -1.70 6.46
N ALA A 151 8.53 -2.70 7.03
CA ALA A 151 8.17 -3.92 6.33
C ALA A 151 7.20 -3.64 5.17
N THR A 152 6.23 -2.72 5.37
CA THR A 152 5.30 -2.30 4.30
C THR A 152 6.04 -1.61 3.16
N LEU A 153 7.00 -0.73 3.47
CA LEU A 153 7.85 -0.08 2.47
C LEU A 153 8.65 -1.09 1.64
N ILE A 154 9.23 -2.11 2.30
CA ILE A 154 9.92 -3.22 1.62
C ILE A 154 8.94 -4.00 0.74
N GLY A 155 7.72 -4.24 1.23
CA GLY A 155 6.66 -4.91 0.48
C GLY A 155 6.17 -4.16 -0.76
N MET A 156 6.38 -2.84 -0.84
CA MET A 156 6.08 -2.05 -2.04
C MET A 156 7.06 -2.29 -3.18
N ILE A 157 8.25 -2.85 -2.89
CA ILE A 157 9.19 -3.22 -3.95
C ILE A 157 8.59 -4.43 -4.68
N PRO A 158 8.33 -4.36 -6.00
CA PRO A 158 7.61 -5.38 -6.74
C PRO A 158 8.50 -6.59 -7.07
N LEU A 159 9.10 -7.20 -6.04
CA LEU A 159 9.90 -8.43 -6.15
C LEU A 159 9.01 -9.65 -6.25
N LEU A 160 7.97 -9.71 -5.41
CA LEU A 160 7.09 -10.86 -5.25
C LEU A 160 5.62 -10.39 -5.20
N PRO A 161 4.67 -11.19 -5.72
CA PRO A 161 3.26 -10.84 -5.72
C PRO A 161 2.77 -10.65 -4.27
N GLY A 162 2.20 -9.47 -3.99
CA GLY A 162 1.68 -9.12 -2.67
C GLY A 162 2.74 -8.95 -1.58
N GLY A 163 4.03 -8.78 -1.94
CA GLY A 163 5.12 -8.61 -0.98
C GLY A 163 5.45 -9.88 -0.18
N LEU A 164 4.95 -11.05 -0.62
CA LEU A 164 5.15 -12.33 0.04
C LEU A 164 6.64 -12.64 0.22
N GLY A 165 7.01 -13.15 1.39
CA GLY A 165 8.39 -13.45 1.78
C GLY A 165 9.20 -12.21 2.17
N ALA A 166 9.06 -11.10 1.45
CA ALA A 166 9.79 -9.86 1.72
C ALA A 166 9.29 -9.16 3.00
N ILE A 167 7.96 -9.02 3.14
CA ILE A 167 7.34 -8.43 4.33
C ILE A 167 7.63 -9.31 5.55
N GLU A 168 7.43 -10.62 5.42
CA GLU A 168 7.64 -11.58 6.50
C GLU A 168 9.10 -11.59 6.95
N GLY A 169 10.05 -11.65 6.00
CA GLY A 169 11.48 -11.59 6.30
C GLY A 169 11.86 -10.29 7.01
N ALA A 170 11.35 -9.16 6.53
CA ALA A 170 11.61 -7.86 7.15
C ALA A 170 11.07 -7.80 8.59
N MET A 171 9.83 -8.22 8.83
CA MET A 171 9.25 -8.22 10.18
C MET A 171 10.05 -9.12 11.13
N ILE A 172 10.41 -10.34 10.71
CA ILE A 172 11.17 -11.27 11.54
C ILE A 172 12.53 -10.68 11.91
N ILE A 173 13.27 -10.15 10.93
CA ILE A 173 14.59 -9.56 11.16
C ILE A 173 14.47 -8.35 12.08
N LEU A 174 13.58 -7.42 11.78
CA LEU A 174 13.47 -6.16 12.51
C LEU A 174 13.00 -6.37 13.96
N TYR A 175 12.03 -7.26 14.19
CA TYR A 175 11.64 -7.63 15.55
C TYR A 175 12.76 -8.35 16.30
N SER A 176 13.53 -9.20 15.62
CA SER A 176 14.68 -9.87 16.24
C SER A 176 15.76 -8.87 16.65
N THR A 177 16.04 -7.88 15.79
CA THR A 177 16.99 -6.81 16.09
C THR A 177 16.49 -5.87 17.19
N ALA A 178 15.17 -5.76 17.36
CA ALA A 178 14.55 -5.02 18.46
C ALA A 178 14.54 -5.79 19.79
N GLY A 179 15.20 -6.96 19.87
CA GLY A 179 15.40 -7.73 21.10
C GLY A 179 14.39 -8.84 21.35
N ILE A 180 13.50 -9.14 20.41
CA ILE A 180 12.61 -10.30 20.49
C ILE A 180 13.33 -11.56 19.99
N SER A 181 13.04 -12.73 20.56
CA SER A 181 13.65 -13.96 20.06
C SER A 181 13.19 -14.27 18.62
N PRO A 182 14.07 -14.77 17.73
CA PRO A 182 13.69 -15.06 16.35
C PRO A 182 12.50 -16.03 16.21
N SER A 183 12.35 -16.96 17.16
CA SER A 183 11.22 -17.88 17.21
C SER A 183 9.90 -17.16 17.48
N ILE A 184 9.86 -16.23 18.42
CA ILE A 184 8.66 -15.42 18.71
C ILE A 184 8.40 -14.44 17.55
N SER A 185 9.44 -13.78 17.02
CA SER A 185 9.30 -12.88 15.87
C SER A 185 8.70 -13.60 14.66
N ALA A 186 9.14 -14.83 14.37
CA ALA A 186 8.57 -15.67 13.32
C ALA A 186 7.12 -16.05 13.62
N ALA A 187 6.82 -16.52 14.83
CA ALA A 187 5.46 -16.92 15.20
C ALA A 187 4.47 -15.75 15.10
N VAL A 188 4.84 -14.59 15.64
CA VAL A 188 4.02 -13.36 15.59
C VAL A 188 3.80 -12.91 14.16
N THR A 189 4.85 -12.90 13.33
CA THR A 189 4.76 -12.52 11.91
C THR A 189 3.83 -13.46 11.15
N VAL A 190 3.94 -14.77 11.34
CA VAL A 190 3.05 -15.75 10.67
C VAL A 190 1.59 -15.53 11.08
N VAL A 191 1.31 -15.35 12.38
CA VAL A 191 -0.05 -15.12 12.86
C VAL A 191 -0.61 -13.80 12.35
N GLU A 192 0.20 -12.74 12.35
CA GLU A 192 -0.18 -11.44 11.78
C GLU A 192 -0.60 -11.60 10.31
N ARG A 193 0.20 -12.27 9.49
CA ARG A 193 -0.08 -12.46 8.07
C ARG A 193 -1.27 -13.37 7.81
N LEU A 194 -1.48 -14.38 8.65
CA LEU A 194 -2.68 -15.21 8.58
C LEU A 194 -3.95 -14.36 8.74
N ILE A 195 -3.93 -13.38 9.64
CA ILE A 195 -5.08 -12.50 9.88
C ILE A 195 -5.17 -11.39 8.83
N SER A 196 -4.08 -10.69 8.55
CA SER A 196 -4.09 -9.47 7.72
C SER A 196 -4.17 -9.77 6.22
N PHE A 197 -3.50 -10.84 5.77
CA PHE A 197 -3.36 -11.16 4.36
C PHE A 197 -4.17 -12.39 3.94
N TRP A 198 -3.99 -13.53 4.63
CA TRP A 198 -4.61 -14.78 4.17
C TRP A 198 -6.11 -14.84 4.45
N MET A 199 -6.54 -14.49 5.67
CA MET A 199 -7.97 -14.49 6.03
C MET A 199 -8.76 -13.50 5.15
N THR A 200 -8.27 -12.28 4.98
CA THR A 200 -8.92 -11.26 4.13
C THR A 200 -8.99 -11.69 2.67
N SER A 201 -7.93 -12.31 2.14
CA SER A 201 -7.90 -12.85 0.77
C SER A 201 -8.92 -13.98 0.58
N ILE A 202 -8.98 -14.93 1.51
CA ILE A 202 -9.94 -16.05 1.45
C ILE A 202 -11.37 -15.53 1.49
N LEU A 203 -11.69 -14.62 2.41
CA LEU A 203 -13.02 -14.01 2.52
C LEU A 203 -13.38 -13.25 1.24
N GLY A 204 -12.44 -12.49 0.68
CA GLY A 204 -12.63 -11.78 -0.59
C GLY A 204 -12.98 -12.74 -1.74
N VAL A 205 -12.24 -13.85 -1.86
CA VAL A 205 -12.50 -14.89 -2.88
C VAL A 205 -13.84 -15.58 -2.64
N ALA A 206 -14.18 -15.91 -1.39
CA ALA A 206 -15.44 -16.57 -1.04
C ALA A 206 -16.68 -15.70 -1.35
N CYS A 207 -16.56 -14.37 -1.20
CA CYS A 207 -17.64 -13.44 -1.52
C CYS A 207 -17.76 -13.13 -3.03
N LEU A 208 -16.72 -13.40 -3.82
CA LEU A 208 -16.65 -13.02 -5.23
C LEU A 208 -17.76 -13.63 -6.11
N PRO A 209 -18.19 -14.89 -5.95
CA PRO A 209 -19.32 -15.45 -6.72
C PRO A 209 -20.64 -14.73 -6.46
N TYR A 210 -20.87 -14.25 -5.23
CA TYR A 210 -22.12 -13.62 -4.85
C TYR A 210 -22.24 -12.18 -5.35
N PHE A 211 -21.16 -11.40 -5.20
CA PHE A 211 -21.17 -9.97 -5.55
C PHE A 211 -20.56 -9.67 -6.93
N GLY A 212 -19.68 -10.55 -7.43
CA GLY A 212 -18.95 -10.38 -8.69
C GLY A 212 -19.65 -10.98 -9.91
N ALA A 213 -20.41 -12.07 -9.76
CA ALA A 213 -21.08 -12.73 -10.89
C ALA A 213 -22.02 -11.81 -11.70
N PRO A 214 -22.82 -10.92 -11.10
CA PRO A 214 -23.65 -9.97 -11.85
C PRO A 214 -22.83 -8.96 -12.66
N VAL A 215 -21.68 -8.53 -12.11
CA VAL A 215 -20.77 -7.56 -12.76
C VAL A 215 -20.04 -8.21 -13.93
N VAL A 216 -19.55 -9.44 -13.74
CA VAL A 216 -18.87 -10.22 -14.79
C VAL A 216 -19.82 -10.52 -15.94
N LYS A 217 -21.08 -10.88 -15.65
CA LYS A 217 -22.11 -11.10 -16.68
C LYS A 217 -22.38 -9.84 -17.50
N LYS A 218 -22.53 -8.69 -16.83
CA LYS A 218 -22.76 -7.38 -17.47
C LYS A 218 -21.57 -6.90 -18.32
N LEU A 219 -20.34 -7.27 -17.95
CA LEU A 219 -19.13 -7.02 -18.73
C LEU A 219 -19.01 -7.95 -19.95
N SER A 220 -19.41 -9.22 -19.79
CA SER A 220 -19.43 -10.21 -20.88
C SER A 220 -20.48 -9.88 -21.95
N GLU A 221 -21.60 -9.27 -21.58
CA GLU A 221 -22.65 -8.86 -22.53
C GLU A 221 -22.30 -7.57 -23.29
N LYS A 222 -21.28 -6.82 -22.84
CA LYS A 222 -20.79 -5.58 -23.47
C LYS A 222 -19.60 -5.79 -24.42
N LEU A 223 -19.01 -6.99 -24.43
CA LEU A 223 -17.87 -7.39 -25.26
C LEU A 223 -18.33 -8.17 -26.48
#